data_AF-A0A9E3SJH5-F1
#
_entry.id   AF-A0A9E3SJH5-F1
#
_cell.length_a   1.000
_cell.length_b   1.000
_cell.length_c   1.000
_cell.angle_alpha   90.00
_cell.angle_beta   90.00
_cell.angle_gamma   90.00
#
_symmetry.space_group_name_H-M   'P 1'
#
loop_
_entity.id
_entity.type
_entity.pdbx_description
1 polymer ?
#
loop_
_entity_poly.entity_id
_entity_poly.type
_entity_poly.pdbx_seq_one_letter_code
_entity_poly.pdbx_strand_id
1 'polypeptide(L)'
;MNYKTTLWIFILISVLFSVPTIKAQQSSVEGFKLTITFVDEPGDNFKIYQAPLKYNKDFALVLQLNNGDNAINDQVLPYFKGQAGNPGLYFTEGQINSIQPFKMDAVHYAFDENGEDVHNYISGFLNWDNIINLWAGEFGIVANGLNFPTSTDAALEVNRIYSYTQRKTLSSTVPGGYRTQTYVVPQNGQGQFTFAREKYLAVYDNSSGALPNPVAVENFGAIEGIKVSRSPMQSGFFNQVQQLSQQSNENNHPIGTYYLDGFGAGGAPTFNAFKQEMNQVAATFGRNGSDNIWVSTSAELFEFLRVKELVEMQTQINGNIVEVTFSAAQMPVDFREYCMTIVVEGESNIVEMVVEQPDNISTYKFSGTDALLNLKWRGSVVPDLEQQATGAVEQTENQPNASNALTAMDFVLMLPDSDLKESLRERLCVFNYDYEPGFCPRNEFLGADTTVCYGTLLNFEAPEADSYLWSTGETTQQITFETISDTLLWAQASLNNGFMMADTIAISSIALPEVMISTETDTIGPVDQAVLV
;
A
#
# COMPACT_ATOMS: atom_id res chain seq x y z
N MET A 1 -21.19 52.23 -41.72
CA MET A 1 -21.94 50.96 -41.71
C MET A 1 -21.22 49.99 -42.64
N ASN A 2 -21.09 48.73 -42.20
CA ASN A 2 -20.14 47.67 -42.64
C ASN A 2 -18.74 47.76 -42.01
N TYR A 3 -18.63 47.24 -40.79
CA TYR A 3 -17.35 46.75 -40.25
C TYR A 3 -17.33 45.22 -40.36
N LYS A 4 -16.35 44.71 -41.10
CA LYS A 4 -16.01 43.30 -41.25
C LYS A 4 -15.53 42.75 -39.90
N THR A 5 -16.15 41.69 -39.42
CA THR A 5 -15.67 40.90 -38.29
C THR A 5 -14.57 39.97 -38.78
N THR A 6 -13.32 40.24 -38.40
CA THR A 6 -12.17 39.37 -38.67
C THR A 6 -12.21 38.21 -37.67
N LEU A 7 -12.50 37.01 -38.16
CA LEU A 7 -12.45 35.76 -37.40
C LEU A 7 -10.98 35.35 -37.21
N TRP A 8 -10.47 35.42 -35.98
CA TRP A 8 -9.16 34.87 -35.63
C TRP A 8 -9.30 33.38 -35.35
N ILE A 9 -8.81 32.55 -36.28
CA ILE A 9 -8.66 31.11 -36.07
C ILE A 9 -7.42 30.91 -35.20
N PHE A 10 -7.62 30.60 -33.91
CA PHE A 10 -6.56 30.07 -33.06
C PHE A 10 -6.36 28.59 -33.42
N ILE A 11 -5.30 28.29 -34.19
CA ILE A 11 -4.82 26.92 -34.37
C ILE A 11 -4.15 26.51 -33.07
N LEU A 12 -4.84 25.69 -32.26
CA LEU A 12 -4.27 25.06 -31.08
C LEU A 12 -3.35 23.93 -31.56
N ILE A 13 -2.05 24.23 -31.68
CA ILE A 13 -1.03 23.20 -31.93
C ILE A 13 -0.84 22.46 -30.60
N SER A 14 -1.44 21.27 -30.48
CA SER A 14 -1.14 20.33 -29.40
C SER A 14 0.25 19.74 -29.62
N VAL A 15 1.26 20.43 -29.08
CA VAL A 15 2.58 19.83 -28.89
C VAL A 15 2.41 18.80 -27.77
N LEU A 16 2.36 17.52 -28.15
CA LEU A 16 2.54 16.40 -27.23
C LEU A 16 3.94 16.54 -26.62
N PHE A 17 4.02 17.18 -25.45
CA PHE A 17 5.15 16.97 -24.57
C PHE A 17 5.01 15.55 -24.03
N SER A 18 5.76 14.61 -24.62
CA SER A 18 6.14 13.39 -23.92
C SER A 18 6.90 13.85 -22.68
N VAL A 19 6.22 13.91 -21.53
CA VAL A 19 6.91 14.00 -20.25
C VAL A 19 7.72 12.71 -20.19
N PRO A 20 9.06 12.77 -20.19
CA PRO A 20 9.83 11.57 -19.92
C PRO A 20 9.38 11.11 -18.54
N THR A 21 8.72 9.96 -18.47
CA THR A 21 8.63 9.21 -17.23
C THR A 21 10.06 9.00 -16.80
N ILE A 22 10.52 9.79 -15.83
CA ILE A 22 11.75 9.50 -15.12
C ILE A 22 11.43 8.17 -14.43
N LYS A 23 11.79 7.04 -15.07
CA LYS A 23 12.06 5.83 -14.31
C LYS A 23 13.15 6.26 -13.35
N ALA A 24 12.80 6.52 -12.09
CA ALA A 24 13.76 6.86 -11.06
C ALA A 24 14.81 5.74 -11.12
N GLN A 25 16.03 6.10 -11.51
CA GLN A 25 17.12 5.15 -11.50
C GLN A 25 17.32 4.75 -10.04
N GLN A 26 17.17 3.47 -9.75
CA GLN A 26 17.38 2.92 -8.42
C GLN A 26 18.85 3.16 -8.04
N SER A 27 19.08 3.92 -6.97
CA SER A 27 20.41 4.07 -6.38
C SER A 27 20.70 2.86 -5.50
N SER A 28 21.97 2.54 -5.33
CA SER A 28 22.40 1.42 -4.48
C SER A 28 23.47 1.86 -3.47
N VAL A 29 23.69 1.03 -2.46
CA VAL A 29 24.68 1.31 -1.40
C VAL A 29 26.11 1.27 -1.94
N GLU A 30 26.37 0.51 -3.00
CA GLU A 30 27.65 0.44 -3.72
C GLU A 30 28.03 1.77 -4.38
N GLY A 31 27.06 2.67 -4.56
CA GLY A 31 27.31 4.03 -5.02
C GLY A 31 27.96 4.94 -3.98
N PHE A 32 28.17 4.46 -2.74
CA PHE A 32 28.84 5.22 -1.70
C PHE A 32 30.33 4.90 -1.62
N LYS A 33 31.12 5.96 -1.39
CA LYS A 33 32.50 5.87 -0.93
C LYS A 33 32.76 6.93 0.12
N LEU A 34 33.28 6.52 1.26
CA LEU A 34 33.67 7.42 2.35
C LEU A 34 35.19 7.49 2.42
N THR A 35 35.74 8.70 2.40
CA THR A 35 37.17 8.95 2.61
C THR A 35 37.33 9.90 3.80
N ILE A 36 38.05 9.46 4.83
CA ILE A 36 38.34 10.24 6.03
C ILE A 36 39.85 10.45 6.11
N THR A 37 40.27 11.71 6.18
CA THR A 37 41.67 12.08 6.38
C THR A 37 41.86 12.54 7.81
N PHE A 38 42.78 11.90 8.51
CA PHE A 38 43.17 12.21 9.88
C PHE A 38 44.47 13.03 9.92
N VAL A 39 44.74 13.71 11.04
CA VAL A 39 46.01 14.43 11.25
C VAL A 39 47.17 13.44 11.29
N ASP A 40 47.04 12.43 12.14
CA ASP A 40 47.95 11.30 12.28
C ASP A 40 47.24 9.99 11.88
N GLU A 41 48.03 8.96 11.52
CA GLU A 41 47.53 7.61 11.27
C GLU A 41 46.64 7.11 12.43
N PRO A 42 45.43 6.59 12.16
CA PRO A 42 44.55 6.08 13.21
C PRO A 42 45.22 4.96 14.01
N GLY A 43 45.21 5.07 15.34
CA GLY A 43 45.75 4.05 16.24
C GLY A 43 44.81 2.86 16.46
N ASP A 44 45.23 1.90 17.28
CA ASP A 44 44.50 0.64 17.55
C ASP A 44 43.08 0.82 18.12
N ASN A 45 42.80 1.97 18.74
CA ASN A 45 41.49 2.28 19.32
C ASN A 45 40.51 2.89 18.30
N PHE A 46 40.92 3.11 17.06
CA PHE A 46 40.05 3.59 15.99
C PHE A 46 38.91 2.61 15.73
N LYS A 47 37.68 3.12 15.69
CA LYS A 47 36.48 2.35 15.38
C LYS A 47 35.67 3.05 14.30
N ILE A 48 35.17 2.24 13.37
CA ILE A 48 34.15 2.64 12.42
C ILE A 48 33.15 1.50 12.29
N TYR A 49 31.89 1.79 12.60
CA TYR A 49 30.87 0.74 12.70
C TYR A 49 29.47 1.29 12.42
N GLN A 50 28.56 0.38 12.08
CA GLN A 50 27.13 0.70 11.95
C GLN A 50 26.52 0.89 13.34
N ALA A 51 25.85 2.02 13.56
CA ALA A 51 25.16 2.29 14.82
C ALA A 51 24.11 1.21 15.14
N PRO A 52 23.91 0.86 16.42
CA PRO A 52 22.86 -0.06 16.84
C PRO A 52 21.47 0.38 16.38
N LEU A 53 21.15 1.67 16.55
CA LEU A 53 19.91 2.31 16.13
C LEU A 53 20.18 3.50 15.20
N LYS A 54 19.17 3.88 14.40
CA LYS A 54 19.23 5.02 13.49
C LYS A 54 19.60 6.29 14.26
N TYR A 55 20.47 7.11 13.68
CA TYR A 55 21.02 8.34 14.26
C TYR A 55 21.85 8.15 15.54
N ASN A 56 22.27 6.90 15.83
CA ASN A 56 22.99 6.52 17.05
C ASN A 56 22.22 6.92 18.33
N LYS A 57 20.90 6.70 18.32
CA LYS A 57 20.05 6.88 19.51
C LYS A 57 20.27 5.73 20.50
N ASP A 58 20.07 6.03 21.78
CA ASP A 58 20.28 5.07 22.88
C ASP A 58 19.15 4.04 22.94
N PHE A 59 17.91 4.45 22.61
CA PHE A 59 16.73 3.58 22.62
C PHE A 59 15.69 4.02 21.59
N ALA A 60 14.78 3.10 21.24
CA ALA A 60 13.70 3.37 20.31
C ALA A 60 12.31 3.16 20.94
N LEU A 61 11.35 3.92 20.43
CA LEU A 61 9.96 3.86 20.81
C LEU A 61 9.09 3.71 19.55
N VAL A 62 8.28 2.66 19.50
CA VAL A 62 7.25 2.47 18.47
C VAL A 62 5.88 2.62 19.13
N LEU A 63 5.03 3.44 18.53
CA LEU A 63 3.66 3.70 18.99
C LEU A 63 2.69 3.22 17.92
N GLN A 64 1.59 2.57 18.32
CA GLN A 64 0.59 2.02 17.40
C GLN A 64 -0.83 2.39 17.85
N LEU A 65 -1.69 2.81 16.91
CA LEU A 65 -3.11 3.02 17.15
C LEU A 65 -3.89 1.96 16.37
N ASN A 66 -4.59 1.08 17.08
CA ASN A 66 -5.35 -0.02 16.50
C ASN A 66 -6.68 0.43 15.92
N ASN A 67 -7.35 -0.54 15.27
CA ASN A 67 -8.73 -0.46 14.81
C ASN A 67 -8.97 0.56 13.69
N GLY A 68 -7.91 1.01 13.00
CA GLY A 68 -8.03 2.04 11.98
C GLY A 68 -8.64 3.34 12.50
N ASP A 69 -8.45 3.68 13.79
CA ASP A 69 -9.04 4.88 14.42
C ASP A 69 -8.56 6.17 13.73
N ASN A 70 -9.50 7.00 13.30
CA ASN A 70 -9.22 8.23 12.55
C ASN A 70 -8.46 9.30 13.35
N ALA A 71 -8.41 9.20 14.68
CA ALA A 71 -7.68 10.13 15.53
C ALA A 71 -6.18 10.20 15.21
N ILE A 72 -5.58 9.14 14.65
CA ILE A 72 -4.17 9.21 14.22
C ILE A 72 -3.97 10.24 13.10
N ASN A 73 -4.91 10.36 12.16
CA ASN A 73 -4.86 11.35 11.10
C ASN A 73 -5.28 12.74 11.61
N ASP A 74 -6.39 12.81 12.34
CA ASP A 74 -7.03 14.09 12.66
C ASP A 74 -6.38 14.79 13.86
N GLN A 75 -5.76 14.03 14.77
CA GLN A 75 -5.23 14.53 16.03
C GLN A 75 -3.73 14.28 16.18
N VAL A 76 -3.25 13.05 15.97
CA VAL A 76 -1.84 12.69 16.22
C VAL A 76 -0.90 13.27 15.17
N LEU A 77 -1.19 13.08 13.88
CA LEU A 77 -0.38 13.58 12.76
C LEU A 77 -0.10 15.10 12.89
N PRO A 78 -1.11 15.98 13.01
CA PRO A 78 -0.84 17.41 13.14
C PRO A 78 -0.14 17.75 14.47
N TYR A 79 -0.40 17.01 15.56
CA TYR A 79 0.27 17.22 16.83
C TYR A 79 1.77 16.91 16.75
N PHE A 80 2.15 15.74 16.22
CA PHE A 80 3.55 15.31 16.11
C PHE A 80 4.33 16.17 15.12
N LYS A 81 3.72 16.52 13.97
CA LYS A 81 4.39 17.31 12.92
C LYS A 81 4.36 18.82 13.12
N GLY A 82 3.77 19.31 14.22
CA GLY A 82 3.68 20.74 14.50
C GLY A 82 2.79 21.51 13.52
N GLN A 83 1.68 20.90 13.12
CA GLN A 83 0.67 21.50 12.25
C GLN A 83 -0.56 21.93 13.06
N ALA A 84 -1.47 22.68 12.43
CA ALA A 84 -2.71 23.15 13.06
C ALA A 84 -2.50 23.86 14.42
N GLY A 85 -1.42 24.63 14.54
CA GLY A 85 -1.08 25.37 15.77
C GLY A 85 -0.38 24.54 16.86
N ASN A 86 -0.04 23.27 16.61
CA ASN A 86 0.79 22.48 17.52
C ASN A 86 2.27 22.82 17.35
N PRO A 87 3.10 22.75 18.42
CA PRO A 87 4.53 23.01 18.31
C PRO A 87 5.32 21.87 17.64
N GLY A 88 4.77 20.66 17.61
CA GLY A 88 5.46 19.45 17.11
C GLY A 88 6.37 18.83 18.16
N LEU A 89 6.65 17.53 17.99
CA LEU A 89 7.58 16.77 18.84
C LEU A 89 8.70 16.24 17.96
N TYR A 90 9.94 16.51 18.34
CA TYR A 90 11.08 16.23 17.47
C TYR A 90 12.25 15.60 18.23
N PHE A 91 13.05 14.84 17.51
CA PHE A 91 14.44 14.49 17.83
C PHE A 91 15.34 14.92 16.66
N THR A 92 16.66 14.87 16.82
CA THR A 92 17.59 15.22 15.73
C THR A 92 18.26 14.01 15.11
N GLU A 93 18.79 14.16 13.90
CA GLU A 93 19.65 13.16 13.25
C GLU A 93 21.09 13.16 13.80
N GLY A 94 21.30 13.74 14.99
CA GLY A 94 22.60 14.03 15.59
C GLY A 94 23.11 15.45 15.27
N GLN A 95 22.39 16.23 14.47
CA GLN A 95 22.70 17.63 14.17
C GLN A 95 21.55 18.55 14.57
N ILE A 96 21.84 19.68 15.23
CA ILE A 96 20.80 20.55 15.81
C ILE A 96 19.76 21.09 14.80
N ASN A 97 20.14 21.17 13.51
CA ASN A 97 19.29 21.66 12.42
C ASN A 97 18.66 20.53 11.58
N SER A 98 19.05 19.27 11.78
CA SER A 98 18.46 18.12 11.09
C SER A 98 17.47 17.46 12.05
N ILE A 99 16.19 17.80 11.91
CA ILE A 99 15.14 17.40 12.85
C ILE A 99 14.19 16.39 12.21
N GLN A 100 13.71 15.46 13.02
CA GLN A 100 12.74 14.44 12.64
C GLN A 100 11.54 14.51 13.58
N PRO A 101 10.29 14.54 13.07
CA PRO A 101 9.12 14.50 13.92
C PRO A 101 8.98 13.12 14.55
N PHE A 102 8.28 13.05 15.68
CA PHE A 102 7.80 11.78 16.20
C PHE A 102 6.82 11.16 15.19
N LYS A 103 6.79 9.83 15.14
CA LYS A 103 5.95 9.06 14.21
C LYS A 103 5.14 8.01 14.98
N MET A 104 4.10 7.49 14.35
CA MET A 104 3.21 6.47 14.92
C MET A 104 2.64 5.59 13.80
N ASP A 105 2.30 4.34 14.12
CA ASP A 105 1.65 3.41 13.21
C ASP A 105 0.11 3.50 13.33
N ALA A 106 -0.58 3.51 12.19
CA ALA A 106 -1.98 3.16 12.05
C ALA A 106 -2.09 1.67 11.78
N VAL A 107 -2.68 0.93 12.72
CA VAL A 107 -2.93 -0.50 12.59
C VAL A 107 -4.38 -0.70 12.15
N HIS A 108 -4.60 -1.39 11.03
CA HIS A 108 -5.91 -1.48 10.39
C HIS A 108 -6.23 -2.86 9.81
N TYR A 109 -7.53 -3.12 9.66
CA TYR A 109 -8.12 -4.23 8.87
C TYR A 109 -9.03 -3.61 7.82
N ALA A 110 -9.39 -4.36 6.77
CA ALA A 110 -10.17 -3.82 5.66
C ALA A 110 -11.68 -3.97 5.86
N PHE A 111 -12.16 -5.15 6.25
CA PHE A 111 -13.58 -5.47 6.25
C PHE A 111 -14.15 -5.74 7.65
N ASP A 112 -15.37 -5.27 7.90
CA ASP A 112 -16.10 -5.54 9.14
C ASP A 112 -16.85 -6.88 9.11
N GLU A 113 -17.70 -7.12 10.12
CA GLU A 113 -18.50 -8.34 10.25
C GLU A 113 -19.56 -8.53 9.15
N ASN A 114 -19.90 -7.46 8.43
CA ASN A 114 -20.83 -7.48 7.30
C ASN A 114 -20.12 -7.59 5.94
N GLY A 115 -18.78 -7.62 5.94
CA GLY A 115 -17.98 -7.59 4.73
C GLY A 115 -17.88 -6.19 4.10
N GLU A 116 -18.24 -5.13 4.83
CA GLU A 116 -18.11 -3.75 4.36
C GLU A 116 -16.67 -3.25 4.56
N ASP A 117 -16.11 -2.59 3.54
CA ASP A 117 -14.80 -1.95 3.64
C ASP A 117 -14.90 -0.73 4.57
N VAL A 118 -14.32 -0.83 5.76
CA VAL A 118 -14.41 0.21 6.80
C VAL A 118 -13.75 1.52 6.41
N HIS A 119 -12.86 1.48 5.42
CA HIS A 119 -12.15 2.65 4.92
C HIS A 119 -12.88 3.38 3.79
N ASN A 120 -14.07 2.90 3.39
CA ASN A 120 -14.97 3.63 2.48
C ASN A 120 -15.82 4.66 3.25
N TYR A 121 -15.14 5.61 3.91
CA TYR A 121 -15.73 6.73 4.64
C TYR A 121 -16.71 6.35 5.75
N ILE A 122 -16.54 5.18 6.38
CA ILE A 122 -17.30 4.83 7.59
C ILE A 122 -16.83 5.71 8.75
N SER A 123 -17.79 6.32 9.46
CA SER A 123 -17.50 7.22 10.58
C SER A 123 -16.74 6.51 11.70
N GLY A 124 -15.66 7.13 12.18
CA GLY A 124 -14.80 6.60 13.26
C GLY A 124 -13.60 5.79 12.76
N PHE A 125 -13.59 5.44 11.47
CA PHE A 125 -12.44 4.81 10.82
C PHE A 125 -11.70 5.81 9.94
N LEU A 126 -10.41 5.57 9.75
CA LEU A 126 -9.63 6.17 8.67
C LEU A 126 -10.32 5.85 7.34
N ASN A 127 -10.37 6.80 6.41
CA ASN A 127 -10.63 6.47 5.01
C ASN A 127 -9.32 6.25 4.24
N TRP A 128 -9.40 5.71 3.02
CA TRP A 128 -8.22 5.45 2.19
C TRP A 128 -7.39 6.71 1.89
N ASP A 129 -8.01 7.89 1.75
CA ASP A 129 -7.28 9.16 1.60
C ASP A 129 -6.49 9.51 2.87
N ASN A 130 -7.04 9.25 4.05
CA ASN A 130 -6.33 9.43 5.31
C ASN A 130 -5.12 8.50 5.41
N ILE A 131 -5.24 7.25 4.95
CA ILE A 131 -4.13 6.29 4.91
C ILE A 131 -3.01 6.79 3.97
N ILE A 132 -3.37 7.29 2.79
CA ILE A 132 -2.41 7.91 1.85
C ILE A 132 -1.76 9.16 2.48
N ASN A 133 -2.53 9.99 3.17
CA ASN A 133 -2.03 11.18 3.86
C ASN A 133 -1.09 10.85 5.01
N LEU A 134 -1.39 9.83 5.80
CA LEU A 134 -0.50 9.31 6.85
C LEU A 134 0.81 8.81 6.26
N TRP A 135 0.73 8.06 5.15
CA TRP A 135 1.92 7.60 4.45
C TRP A 135 2.79 8.79 3.99
N ALA A 136 2.20 9.78 3.32
CA ALA A 136 2.90 11.01 2.92
C ALA A 136 3.43 11.80 4.12
N GLY A 137 2.77 11.66 5.27
CA GLY A 137 3.15 12.20 6.57
C GLY A 137 4.35 11.50 7.24
N GLU A 138 4.84 10.39 6.67
CA GLU A 138 5.83 9.49 7.27
C GLU A 138 5.33 8.68 8.48
N PHE A 139 4.01 8.47 8.56
CA PHE A 139 3.41 7.56 9.52
C PHE A 139 3.37 6.15 8.96
N GLY A 140 3.35 5.17 9.85
CA GLY A 140 3.36 3.75 9.49
C GLY A 140 1.95 3.27 9.24
N ILE A 141 1.77 2.40 8.25
CA ILE A 141 0.52 1.67 8.04
C ILE A 141 0.86 0.19 8.26
N VAL A 142 0.07 -0.48 9.10
CA VAL A 142 0.33 -1.84 9.58
C VAL A 142 -0.93 -2.67 9.46
N ALA A 143 -0.82 -3.83 8.84
CA ALA A 143 -1.95 -4.73 8.64
C ALA A 143 -2.28 -5.52 9.92
N ASN A 144 -3.57 -5.74 10.18
CA ASN A 144 -4.08 -6.48 11.34
C ASN A 144 -5.21 -7.45 10.97
N GLY A 145 -4.93 -8.38 10.06
CA GLY A 145 -5.97 -9.18 9.42
C GLY A 145 -6.66 -8.42 8.30
N LEU A 146 -7.38 -9.18 7.48
CA LEU A 146 -8.26 -8.64 6.45
C LEU A 146 -9.61 -8.27 7.08
N ASN A 147 -10.15 -9.15 7.93
CA ASN A 147 -11.49 -9.05 8.48
C ASN A 147 -11.47 -8.86 10.00
N PHE A 148 -12.46 -8.11 10.51
CA PHE A 148 -12.80 -8.07 11.93
C PHE A 148 -14.29 -8.40 12.13
N PRO A 149 -14.64 -9.52 12.79
CA PRO A 149 -13.75 -10.53 13.36
C PRO A 149 -12.99 -11.33 12.28
N THR A 150 -11.88 -11.95 12.68
CA THR A 150 -11.03 -12.73 11.77
C THR A 150 -11.77 -13.93 11.19
N SER A 151 -11.62 -14.20 9.90
CA SER A 151 -12.11 -15.44 9.30
C SER A 151 -11.25 -16.65 9.68
N THR A 152 -11.71 -17.85 9.30
CA THR A 152 -10.97 -19.10 9.51
C THR A 152 -9.84 -19.32 8.50
N ASP A 153 -9.82 -18.61 7.38
CA ASP A 153 -8.79 -18.72 6.34
C ASP A 153 -7.64 -17.74 6.62
N ALA A 154 -6.70 -18.19 7.46
CA ALA A 154 -5.55 -17.39 7.85
C ALA A 154 -4.65 -16.95 6.68
N ALA A 155 -4.61 -17.71 5.57
CA ALA A 155 -3.84 -17.34 4.40
C ALA A 155 -4.52 -16.19 3.65
N LEU A 156 -5.85 -16.25 3.49
CA LEU A 156 -6.64 -15.17 2.89
C LEU A 156 -6.50 -13.87 3.69
N GLU A 157 -6.59 -13.97 5.03
CA GLU A 157 -6.45 -12.82 5.94
C GLU A 157 -5.14 -12.06 5.72
N VAL A 158 -4.02 -12.80 5.62
CA VAL A 158 -2.68 -12.22 5.53
C VAL A 158 -2.34 -11.75 4.12
N ASN A 159 -2.68 -12.55 3.10
CA ASN A 159 -2.29 -12.26 1.73
C ASN A 159 -3.11 -11.14 1.12
N ARG A 160 -4.43 -11.16 1.32
CA ARG A 160 -5.32 -10.19 0.69
C ARG A 160 -5.25 -8.83 1.36
N ILE A 161 -5.02 -8.71 2.68
CA ILE A 161 -4.86 -7.37 3.28
C ILE A 161 -3.66 -6.63 2.69
N TYR A 162 -2.60 -7.36 2.31
CA TYR A 162 -1.45 -6.80 1.61
C TYR A 162 -1.84 -6.27 0.23
N SER A 163 -2.43 -7.11 -0.63
CA SER A 163 -2.81 -6.70 -2.00
C SER A 163 -3.91 -5.65 -2.01
N TYR A 164 -4.88 -5.75 -1.11
CA TYR A 164 -5.99 -4.81 -1.00
C TYR A 164 -5.52 -3.43 -0.56
N THR A 165 -4.65 -3.37 0.46
CA THR A 165 -4.03 -2.10 0.89
C THR A 165 -3.20 -1.50 -0.24
N GLN A 166 -2.41 -2.31 -0.95
CA GLN A 166 -1.62 -1.86 -2.09
C GLN A 166 -2.53 -1.28 -3.18
N ARG A 167 -3.59 -1.99 -3.55
CA ARG A 167 -4.59 -1.55 -4.54
C ARG A 167 -5.26 -0.24 -4.15
N LYS A 168 -5.73 -0.14 -2.90
CA LYS A 168 -6.49 1.02 -2.42
C LYS A 168 -5.65 2.27 -2.21
N THR A 169 -4.35 2.11 -2.01
CA THR A 169 -3.42 3.23 -1.85
C THR A 169 -2.65 3.58 -3.12
N LEU A 170 -2.80 2.78 -4.19
CA LEU A 170 -2.19 3.04 -5.49
C LEU A 170 -2.62 4.41 -6.01
N SER A 171 -1.66 5.31 -6.12
CA SER A 171 -1.90 6.70 -6.50
C SER A 171 -0.62 7.33 -7.05
N SER A 172 -0.72 8.57 -7.54
CA SER A 172 0.47 9.35 -7.88
C SER A 172 1.35 9.67 -6.66
N THR A 173 0.75 9.74 -5.46
CA THR A 173 1.47 9.93 -4.19
C THR A 173 2.18 8.65 -3.74
N VAL A 174 1.57 7.49 -3.95
CA VAL A 174 2.15 6.18 -3.62
C VAL A 174 2.24 5.32 -4.88
N PRO A 175 3.25 5.56 -5.74
CA PRO A 175 3.41 4.80 -6.97
C PRO A 175 3.59 3.31 -6.66
N GLY A 176 2.73 2.47 -7.24
CA GLY A 176 2.70 1.04 -6.97
C GLY A 176 1.93 0.62 -5.73
N GLY A 177 1.33 1.55 -5.00
CA GLY A 177 0.59 1.28 -3.77
C GLY A 177 1.50 0.99 -2.58
N TYR A 178 0.94 1.12 -1.37
CA TYR A 178 1.68 0.89 -0.14
C TYR A 178 1.92 -0.60 0.09
N ARG A 179 3.19 -0.95 0.34
CA ARG A 179 3.63 -2.31 0.67
C ARG A 179 3.97 -2.36 2.15
N THR A 180 3.05 -2.89 2.95
CA THR A 180 3.19 -3.06 4.40
C THR A 180 4.39 -3.97 4.71
N GLN A 181 5.27 -3.56 5.63
CA GLN A 181 6.45 -4.35 6.05
C GLN A 181 6.30 -5.02 7.41
N THR A 182 5.26 -4.66 8.17
CA THR A 182 4.97 -5.21 9.49
C THR A 182 3.51 -5.63 9.60
N TYR A 183 3.27 -6.60 10.48
CA TYR A 183 1.95 -7.19 10.69
C TYR A 183 1.64 -7.32 12.17
N VAL A 184 0.39 -7.14 12.55
CA VAL A 184 -0.11 -7.42 13.89
C VAL A 184 -1.05 -8.61 13.80
N VAL A 185 -0.77 -9.68 14.55
CA VAL A 185 -1.71 -10.80 14.65
C VAL A 185 -2.93 -10.37 15.47
N PRO A 186 -4.14 -10.36 14.90
CA PRO A 186 -5.35 -9.98 15.61
C PRO A 186 -5.69 -10.98 16.72
N GLN A 187 -6.51 -10.56 17.67
CA GLN A 187 -7.00 -11.44 18.72
C GLN A 187 -7.71 -12.64 18.10
N ASN A 188 -7.42 -13.85 18.61
CA ASN A 188 -7.90 -15.13 18.08
C ASN A 188 -7.39 -15.49 16.66
N GLY A 189 -6.53 -14.68 16.04
CA GLY A 189 -5.96 -14.91 14.71
C GLY A 189 -4.65 -15.69 14.67
N GLN A 190 -4.34 -16.51 15.68
CA GLN A 190 -2.98 -17.08 15.87
C GLN A 190 -2.48 -17.94 14.70
N GLY A 191 -3.38 -18.50 13.89
CA GLY A 191 -3.02 -19.22 12.66
C GLY A 191 -2.37 -18.33 11.58
N GLN A 192 -2.55 -17.00 11.66
CA GLN A 192 -2.01 -16.05 10.69
C GLN A 192 -0.49 -15.86 10.80
N PHE A 193 0.12 -16.16 11.96
CA PHE A 193 1.55 -15.96 12.17
C PHE A 193 2.41 -16.67 11.11
N THR A 194 2.07 -17.91 10.73
CA THR A 194 2.83 -18.71 9.75
C THR A 194 2.87 -18.05 8.38
N PHE A 195 1.78 -17.45 7.92
CA PHE A 195 1.73 -16.75 6.64
C PHE A 195 2.36 -15.35 6.76
N ALA A 196 2.10 -14.66 7.87
CA ALA A 196 2.62 -13.31 8.08
C ALA A 196 4.15 -13.30 8.13
N ARG A 197 4.78 -14.29 8.78
CA ARG A 197 6.24 -14.34 8.88
C ARG A 197 6.96 -14.58 7.54
N GLU A 198 6.26 -15.09 6.53
CA GLU A 198 6.83 -15.29 5.18
C GLU A 198 6.73 -14.01 4.33
N LYS A 199 5.88 -13.05 4.72
CA LYS A 199 5.56 -11.86 3.94
C LYS A 199 6.05 -10.55 4.55
N TYR A 200 6.24 -10.50 5.87
CA TYR A 200 6.58 -9.28 6.60
C TYR A 200 7.94 -9.41 7.30
N LEU A 201 8.66 -8.29 7.44
CA LEU A 201 9.92 -8.24 8.19
C LEU A 201 9.70 -8.59 9.67
N ALA A 202 8.60 -8.09 10.25
CA ALA A 202 8.25 -8.34 11.64
C ALA A 202 6.75 -8.58 11.83
N VAL A 203 6.45 -9.50 12.75
CA VAL A 203 5.09 -9.88 13.12
C VAL A 203 4.91 -9.70 14.62
N TYR A 204 4.03 -8.78 15.00
CA TYR A 204 3.62 -8.57 16.37
C TYR A 204 2.62 -9.64 16.79
N ASP A 205 3.03 -10.50 17.71
CA ASP A 205 2.20 -11.57 18.28
C ASP A 205 2.72 -11.88 19.70
N ASN A 206 1.87 -11.66 20.71
CA ASN A 206 2.22 -11.87 22.12
C ASN A 206 2.16 -13.35 22.57
N SER A 207 1.93 -14.29 21.65
CA SER A 207 1.92 -15.73 21.97
C SER A 207 3.34 -16.30 22.14
N SER A 208 3.43 -17.59 22.49
CA SER A 208 4.70 -18.24 22.83
C SER A 208 5.76 -18.10 21.72
N GLY A 209 7.01 -17.91 22.12
CA GLY A 209 8.16 -17.77 21.22
C GLY A 209 8.42 -16.35 20.71
N ALA A 210 7.59 -15.37 21.08
CA ALA A 210 7.85 -13.97 20.76
C ALA A 210 9.00 -13.40 21.58
N LEU A 211 9.82 -12.54 20.98
CA LEU A 211 10.72 -11.68 21.73
C LEU A 211 9.90 -10.80 22.69
N PRO A 212 10.43 -10.54 23.90
CA PRO A 212 9.71 -9.76 24.91
C PRO A 212 9.52 -8.31 24.46
N ASN A 213 8.73 -7.55 25.23
CA ASN A 213 8.65 -6.11 25.09
C ASN A 213 8.79 -5.46 26.47
N PRO A 214 9.79 -4.58 26.67
CA PRO A 214 10.80 -4.16 25.70
C PRO A 214 11.82 -5.24 25.34
N VAL A 215 12.57 -5.02 24.27
CA VAL A 215 13.65 -5.91 23.82
C VAL A 215 14.82 -5.09 23.27
N ALA A 216 16.04 -5.46 23.63
CA ALA A 216 17.25 -4.84 23.08
C ALA A 216 17.50 -5.30 21.65
N VAL A 217 17.90 -4.38 20.77
CA VAL A 217 18.19 -4.68 19.35
C VAL A 217 19.27 -5.75 19.20
N GLU A 218 20.20 -5.84 20.15
CA GLU A 218 21.27 -6.84 20.20
C GLU A 218 20.74 -8.28 20.31
N ASN A 219 19.52 -8.45 20.80
CA ASN A 219 18.90 -9.77 20.95
C ASN A 219 18.11 -10.21 19.70
N PHE A 220 18.09 -9.41 18.63
CA PHE A 220 17.36 -9.73 17.41
C PHE A 220 18.17 -10.74 16.59
N GLY A 221 17.47 -11.73 16.02
CA GLY A 221 18.02 -12.59 14.98
C GLY A 221 17.86 -11.95 13.60
N ALA A 222 17.75 -12.79 12.57
CA ALA A 222 17.48 -12.34 11.21
C ALA A 222 16.17 -11.52 11.13
N ILE A 223 16.22 -10.38 10.43
CA ILE A 223 15.07 -9.47 10.27
C ILE A 223 14.24 -9.92 9.08
N GLU A 224 13.63 -11.09 9.21
CA GLU A 224 12.81 -11.73 8.19
C GLU A 224 11.75 -12.60 8.88
N GLY A 225 10.55 -12.05 9.06
CA GLY A 225 9.47 -12.70 9.80
C GLY A 225 9.70 -12.81 11.30
N ILE A 226 10.41 -11.85 11.91
CA ILE A 226 10.72 -11.91 13.34
C ILE A 226 9.46 -11.74 14.19
N LYS A 227 9.31 -12.59 15.21
CA LYS A 227 8.17 -12.56 16.13
C LYS A 227 8.48 -11.69 17.34
N VAL A 228 7.71 -10.62 17.53
CA VAL A 228 7.93 -9.64 18.60
C VAL A 228 6.65 -9.37 19.39
N SER A 229 6.78 -9.09 20.69
CA SER A 229 5.64 -8.69 21.52
C SER A 229 5.43 -7.18 21.47
N ARG A 230 4.21 -6.73 21.82
CA ARG A 230 3.89 -5.32 22.09
C ARG A 230 3.03 -5.19 23.34
N SER A 231 3.10 -4.05 24.03
CA SER A 231 2.37 -3.82 25.30
C SER A 231 1.29 -2.75 25.14
N PRO A 232 0.16 -2.83 25.86
CA PRO A 232 -0.80 -1.73 25.88
C PRO A 232 -0.18 -0.49 26.52
N MET A 233 -0.47 0.69 25.99
CA MET A 233 -0.16 1.96 26.63
C MET A 233 -1.11 2.19 27.81
N GLN A 234 -0.55 2.39 28.99
CA GLN A 234 -1.30 2.62 30.24
C GLN A 234 -1.04 4.02 30.79
N SER A 235 -1.77 4.41 31.84
CA SER A 235 -1.48 5.65 32.56
C SER A 235 -0.07 5.64 33.18
N GLY A 236 0.58 6.81 33.24
CA GLY A 236 1.98 6.90 33.66
C GLY A 236 2.97 6.40 32.61
N PHE A 237 2.61 6.49 31.32
CA PHE A 237 3.40 6.04 30.18
C PHE A 237 4.82 6.63 30.15
N PHE A 238 5.00 7.90 30.56
CA PHE A 238 6.30 8.53 30.65
C PHE A 238 7.29 7.72 31.52
N ASN A 239 6.82 7.12 32.62
CA ASN A 239 7.67 6.28 33.47
C ASN A 239 8.15 5.01 32.75
N GLN A 240 7.32 4.45 31.86
CA GLN A 240 7.71 3.29 31.04
C GLN A 240 8.81 3.71 30.04
N VAL A 241 8.67 4.87 29.40
CA VAL A 241 9.71 5.41 28.50
C VAL A 241 11.00 5.73 29.26
N GLN A 242 10.89 6.28 30.47
CA GLN A 242 12.04 6.52 31.35
C GLN A 242 12.79 5.23 31.71
N GLN A 243 12.07 4.13 31.95
CA GLN A 243 12.69 2.83 32.20
C GLN A 243 13.48 2.32 30.99
N LEU A 244 13.00 2.54 29.75
CA LEU A 244 13.76 2.20 28.54
C LEU A 244 15.08 2.98 28.50
N SER A 245 15.02 4.29 28.71
CA SER A 245 16.22 5.13 28.75
C SER A 245 17.21 4.68 29.83
N GLN A 246 16.73 4.33 31.03
CA GLN A 246 17.58 3.86 32.13
C GLN A 246 18.25 2.50 31.87
N GLN A 247 17.64 1.66 31.03
CA GLN A 247 18.22 0.39 30.61
C GLN A 247 19.29 0.58 29.52
N SER A 248 19.30 1.73 28.84
CA SER A 248 20.16 1.96 27.68
C SER A 248 21.62 2.13 28.09
N ASN A 249 22.52 1.48 27.35
CA ASN A 249 23.97 1.63 27.47
C ASN A 249 24.66 1.15 26.19
N GLU A 250 25.99 1.24 26.14
CA GLU A 250 26.82 0.86 24.98
C GLU A 250 26.54 -0.54 24.42
N ASN A 251 26.02 -1.48 25.23
CA ASN A 251 25.74 -2.86 24.83
C ASN A 251 24.25 -3.23 24.91
N ASN A 252 23.36 -2.27 25.13
CA ASN A 252 21.94 -2.52 25.29
C ASN A 252 21.14 -1.33 24.77
N HIS A 253 20.52 -1.46 23.60
CA HIS A 253 19.70 -0.43 22.99
C HIS A 253 18.24 -0.90 22.94
N PRO A 254 17.44 -0.65 24.00
CA PRO A 254 16.10 -1.17 24.12
C PRO A 254 15.13 -0.54 23.11
N ILE A 255 14.22 -1.36 22.61
CA ILE A 255 13.10 -0.99 21.77
C ILE A 255 11.83 -1.31 22.56
N GLY A 256 10.98 -0.30 22.76
CA GLY A 256 9.64 -0.48 23.32
C GLY A 256 8.57 -0.26 22.27
N THR A 257 7.66 -1.23 22.08
CA THR A 257 6.47 -1.07 21.24
C THR A 257 5.21 -1.02 22.08
N TYR A 258 4.42 0.05 21.94
CA TYR A 258 3.20 0.25 22.70
C TYR A 258 2.00 0.55 21.80
N TYR A 259 0.83 0.01 22.15
CA TYR A 259 -0.40 0.20 21.38
C TYR A 259 -1.53 0.82 22.20
N LEU A 260 -2.45 1.48 21.49
CA LEU A 260 -3.72 2.00 21.97
C LEU A 260 -4.83 1.41 21.10
N ASP A 261 -5.97 1.05 21.70
CA ASP A 261 -7.17 0.62 20.95
C ASP A 261 -8.09 1.80 20.56
N GLY A 262 -7.74 3.00 21.02
CA GLY A 262 -8.47 4.24 20.84
C GLY A 262 -8.23 5.18 22.02
N PHE A 263 -8.37 6.49 21.81
CA PHE A 263 -8.21 7.45 22.91
C PHE A 263 -9.44 7.46 23.82
N GLY A 264 -9.22 7.24 25.13
CA GLY A 264 -10.29 7.22 26.13
C GLY A 264 -11.17 5.95 26.14
N ALA A 265 -10.89 4.97 25.27
CA ALA A 265 -11.59 3.68 25.24
C ALA A 265 -10.99 2.69 26.24
N GLY A 266 -11.81 1.89 26.93
CA GLY A 266 -11.33 0.74 27.73
C GLY A 266 -10.31 1.05 28.85
N GLY A 267 -10.25 2.30 29.33
CA GLY A 267 -9.25 2.73 30.32
C GLY A 267 -7.94 3.30 29.72
N ALA A 268 -7.85 3.38 28.39
CA ALA A 268 -6.78 4.06 27.69
C ALA A 268 -6.76 5.58 28.00
N PRO A 269 -5.59 6.25 27.92
CA PRO A 269 -5.51 7.69 28.11
C PRO A 269 -6.40 8.44 27.10
N THR A 270 -7.00 9.54 27.55
CA THR A 270 -7.59 10.52 26.63
C THR A 270 -6.50 11.13 25.75
N PHE A 271 -6.84 11.69 24.59
CA PHE A 271 -5.84 12.35 23.74
C PHE A 271 -5.10 13.48 24.48
N ASN A 272 -5.78 14.23 25.36
CA ASN A 272 -5.13 15.25 26.19
C ASN A 272 -4.11 14.65 27.18
N ALA A 273 -4.43 13.52 27.82
CA ALA A 273 -3.49 12.83 28.70
C ALA A 273 -2.29 12.30 27.89
N PHE A 274 -2.54 11.72 26.71
CA PHE A 274 -1.49 11.30 25.78
C PHE A 274 -0.56 12.47 25.40
N LYS A 275 -1.11 13.65 25.05
CA LYS A 275 -0.29 14.85 24.78
C LYS A 275 0.57 15.26 25.97
N GLN A 276 0.04 15.20 27.19
CA GLN A 276 0.81 15.55 28.38
C GLN A 276 2.01 14.63 28.57
N GLU A 277 1.81 13.32 28.45
CA GLU A 277 2.87 12.31 28.57
C GLU A 277 3.89 12.45 27.42
N MET A 278 3.44 12.60 26.18
CA MET A 278 4.34 12.73 25.02
C MET A 278 5.12 14.04 25.00
N ASN A 279 4.56 15.13 25.53
CA ASN A 279 5.32 16.37 25.74
C ASN A 279 6.45 16.16 26.77
N GLN A 280 6.23 15.38 27.83
CA GLN A 280 7.28 15.05 28.79
C GLN A 280 8.38 14.18 28.15
N VAL A 281 7.98 13.18 27.34
CA VAL A 281 8.91 12.36 26.55
C VAL A 281 9.77 13.24 25.65
N ALA A 282 9.16 14.13 24.86
CA ALA A 282 9.90 15.00 23.95
C ALA A 282 10.79 16.02 24.67
N ALA A 283 10.34 16.55 25.81
CA ALA A 283 11.12 17.49 26.61
C ALA A 283 12.31 16.83 27.32
N THR A 284 12.21 15.54 27.66
CA THR A 284 13.25 14.81 28.38
C THR A 284 14.23 14.12 27.42
N PHE A 285 13.72 13.44 26.40
CA PHE A 285 14.51 12.56 25.54
C PHE A 285 14.62 13.02 24.09
N GLY A 286 13.74 13.92 23.65
CA GLY A 286 13.76 14.49 22.30
C GLY A 286 14.79 15.60 22.12
N ARG A 287 14.64 16.37 21.05
CA ARG A 287 15.58 17.43 20.59
C ARG A 287 15.99 18.42 21.68
N ASN A 288 15.06 18.81 22.54
CA ASN A 288 15.29 19.82 23.58
C ASN A 288 15.72 19.20 24.92
N GLY A 289 15.79 17.86 24.99
CA GLY A 289 16.26 17.10 26.14
C GLY A 289 17.62 16.46 25.84
N SER A 290 17.78 15.18 26.17
CA SER A 290 18.99 14.41 25.89
C SER A 290 19.18 14.03 24.42
N ASP A 291 18.14 14.19 23.59
CA ASP A 291 18.14 13.84 22.17
C ASP A 291 18.64 12.41 21.87
N ASN A 292 18.25 11.46 22.72
CA ASN A 292 18.72 10.06 22.67
C ASN A 292 17.61 9.03 22.42
N ILE A 293 16.38 9.50 22.15
CA ILE A 293 15.26 8.64 21.73
C ILE A 293 15.08 8.64 20.21
N TRP A 294 14.76 7.49 19.64
CA TRP A 294 14.22 7.34 18.29
C TRP A 294 12.74 6.96 18.35
N VAL A 295 11.84 7.93 18.14
CA VAL A 295 10.39 7.65 18.05
C VAL A 295 10.01 7.40 16.61
N SER A 296 9.77 6.13 16.25
CA SER A 296 9.68 5.65 14.87
C SER A 296 8.36 4.94 14.56
N THR A 297 8.15 4.66 13.28
CA THR A 297 7.18 3.66 12.83
C THR A 297 7.79 2.27 12.93
N SER A 298 6.98 1.22 13.00
CA SER A 298 7.51 -0.15 12.98
C SER A 298 8.19 -0.47 11.64
N ALA A 299 7.64 -0.03 10.51
CA ALA A 299 8.26 -0.22 9.20
C ALA A 299 9.65 0.42 9.12
N GLU A 300 9.78 1.71 9.48
CA GLU A 300 11.08 2.41 9.46
C GLU A 300 12.10 1.73 10.38
N LEU A 301 11.67 1.24 11.55
CA LEU A 301 12.55 0.50 12.46
C LEU A 301 13.08 -0.80 11.82
N PHE A 302 12.20 -1.67 11.33
CA PHE A 302 12.61 -2.98 10.83
C PHE A 302 13.28 -2.90 9.45
N GLU A 303 12.91 -1.95 8.59
CA GLU A 303 13.64 -1.68 7.35
C GLU A 303 15.07 -1.23 7.64
N PHE A 304 15.29 -0.32 8.59
CA PHE A 304 16.64 0.09 9.01
C PHE A 304 17.46 -1.09 9.52
N LEU A 305 16.88 -1.95 10.37
CA LEU A 305 17.57 -3.12 10.90
C LEU A 305 17.89 -4.14 9.81
N ARG A 306 17.00 -4.34 8.84
CA ARG A 306 17.24 -5.23 7.70
C ARG A 306 18.29 -4.67 6.75
N VAL A 307 18.28 -3.37 6.47
CA VAL A 307 19.35 -2.72 5.69
C VAL A 307 20.70 -2.89 6.38
N LYS A 308 20.76 -2.64 7.69
CA LYS A 308 21.96 -2.84 8.50
C LYS A 308 22.47 -4.29 8.44
N GLU A 309 21.57 -5.28 8.55
CA GLU A 309 21.90 -6.70 8.45
C GLU A 309 22.53 -7.09 7.11
N LEU A 310 22.05 -6.49 6.01
CA LEU A 310 22.46 -6.86 4.64
C LEU A 310 23.67 -6.07 4.11
N VAL A 311 23.97 -4.89 4.67
CA VAL A 311 25.08 -4.05 4.20
C VAL A 311 26.39 -4.46 4.87
N GLU A 312 27.35 -4.83 4.05
CA GLU A 312 28.74 -5.04 4.44
C GLU A 312 29.56 -3.76 4.24
N MET A 313 30.39 -3.43 5.24
CA MET A 313 31.35 -2.32 5.19
C MET A 313 32.77 -2.87 5.03
N GLN A 314 33.48 -2.39 4.00
CA GLN A 314 34.89 -2.72 3.79
C GLN A 314 35.73 -1.47 4.06
N THR A 315 36.58 -1.55 5.08
CA THR A 315 37.45 -0.46 5.51
C THR A 315 38.90 -0.73 5.10
N GLN A 316 39.54 0.24 4.48
CA GLN A 316 40.97 0.22 4.14
C GLN A 316 41.66 1.41 4.78
N ILE A 317 42.76 1.15 5.48
CA ILE A 317 43.59 2.19 6.11
C ILE A 317 44.91 2.28 5.34
N ASN A 318 45.26 3.46 4.88
CA ASN A 318 46.49 3.75 4.17
C ASN A 318 47.15 5.01 4.78
N GLY A 319 47.98 4.80 5.81
CA GLY A 319 48.53 5.89 6.62
C GLY A 319 47.40 6.66 7.32
N ASN A 320 47.36 7.98 7.13
CA ASN A 320 46.35 8.83 7.76
C ASN A 320 45.01 8.90 7.01
N ILE A 321 44.79 8.07 5.99
CA ILE A 321 43.55 8.03 5.21
C ILE A 321 42.83 6.73 5.47
N VAL A 322 41.54 6.82 5.81
CA VAL A 322 40.62 5.70 5.90
C VAL A 322 39.61 5.79 4.76
N GLU A 323 39.57 4.76 3.92
CA GLU A 323 38.58 4.60 2.87
C GLU A 323 37.58 3.50 3.26
N VAL A 324 36.29 3.75 3.02
CA VAL A 324 35.22 2.78 3.25
C VAL A 324 34.36 2.64 2.02
N THR A 325 34.14 1.41 1.61
CA THR A 325 33.21 1.02 0.54
C THR A 325 32.14 0.10 1.09
N PHE A 326 31.00 0.06 0.41
CA PHE A 326 29.82 -0.65 0.86
C PHE A 326 29.34 -1.64 -0.21
N SER A 327 28.75 -2.73 0.24
CA SER A 327 28.05 -3.68 -0.63
C SER A 327 26.86 -4.28 0.09
N ALA A 328 25.83 -4.68 -0.64
CA ALA A 328 24.72 -5.44 -0.09
C ALA A 328 24.34 -6.61 -0.99
N ALA A 329 24.17 -7.79 -0.39
CA ALA A 329 23.62 -8.94 -1.10
C ALA A 329 22.09 -8.94 -0.99
N GLN A 330 21.40 -9.03 -2.15
CA GLN A 330 19.95 -9.24 -2.22
C GLN A 330 19.11 -8.22 -1.42
N MET A 331 19.48 -6.94 -1.45
CA MET A 331 18.70 -5.87 -0.83
C MET A 331 17.26 -5.86 -1.38
N PRO A 332 16.22 -5.98 -0.52
CA PRO A 332 14.84 -5.86 -0.95
C PRO A 332 14.60 -4.52 -1.65
N VAL A 333 13.72 -4.52 -2.63
CA VAL A 333 13.44 -3.34 -3.47
C VAL A 333 12.15 -2.62 -3.08
N ASP A 334 11.47 -3.13 -2.07
CA ASP A 334 10.14 -2.70 -1.67
C ASP A 334 10.08 -1.87 -0.38
N PHE A 335 11.24 -1.62 0.23
CA PHE A 335 11.33 -0.74 1.39
C PHE A 335 11.00 0.70 1.03
N ARG A 336 10.58 1.44 2.05
CA ARG A 336 10.48 2.89 2.01
C ARG A 336 11.81 3.55 2.36
N GLU A 337 12.47 3.03 3.40
CA GLU A 337 13.64 3.63 4.01
C GLU A 337 14.91 2.84 3.68
N TYR A 338 15.75 3.41 2.82
CA TYR A 338 17.08 2.90 2.53
C TYR A 338 18.11 3.78 3.19
N CYS A 339 18.50 3.39 4.40
CA CYS A 339 19.40 4.20 5.20
C CYS A 339 20.22 3.37 6.18
N MET A 340 21.37 3.90 6.57
CA MET A 340 22.21 3.38 7.63
C MET A 340 22.87 4.52 8.39
N THR A 341 23.22 4.29 9.65
CA THR A 341 24.00 5.24 10.45
C THR A 341 25.36 4.64 10.76
N ILE A 342 26.42 5.40 10.51
CA ILE A 342 27.81 5.03 10.77
C ILE A 342 28.37 5.97 11.83
N VAL A 343 29.07 5.37 12.79
CA VAL A 343 29.80 6.07 13.83
C VAL A 343 31.28 5.87 13.60
N VAL A 344 32.04 6.96 13.73
CA VAL A 344 33.50 6.97 13.71
C VAL A 344 33.98 7.50 15.04
N GLU A 345 34.85 6.76 15.70
CA GLU A 345 35.47 7.11 16.98
C GLU A 345 36.98 6.88 16.88
N GLY A 346 37.79 7.77 17.43
CA GLY A 346 39.24 7.63 17.38
C GLY A 346 39.98 8.58 18.30
N GLU A 347 41.29 8.66 18.11
CA GLU A 347 42.18 9.51 18.92
C GLU A 347 42.84 10.63 18.08
N SER A 348 42.83 10.49 16.76
CA SER A 348 43.39 11.46 15.82
C SER A 348 42.28 12.38 15.30
N ASN A 349 42.56 13.68 15.18
CA ASN A 349 41.57 14.63 14.67
C ASN A 349 41.30 14.37 13.18
N ILE A 350 40.03 14.44 12.79
CA ILE A 350 39.57 14.42 11.40
C ILE A 350 39.86 15.79 10.78
N VAL A 351 40.67 15.79 9.72
CA VAL A 351 40.99 16.98 8.91
C VAL A 351 39.93 17.18 7.84
N GLU A 352 39.55 16.09 7.17
CA GLU A 352 38.63 16.11 6.05
C GLU A 352 37.82 14.83 6.02
N MET A 353 36.54 14.96 5.63
CA MET A 353 35.66 13.83 5.37
C MET A 353 34.90 14.08 4.07
N VAL A 354 35.12 13.20 3.10
CA VAL A 354 34.47 13.23 1.78
C VAL A 354 33.53 12.04 1.70
N VAL A 355 32.26 12.32 1.39
CA VAL A 355 31.22 11.31 1.19
C VAL A 355 30.76 11.39 -0.26
N GLU A 356 31.24 10.45 -1.09
CA GLU A 356 30.66 10.21 -2.40
C GLU A 356 29.34 9.46 -2.20
N GLN A 357 28.26 9.98 -2.78
CA GLN A 357 26.92 9.44 -2.59
C GLN A 357 26.09 9.59 -3.87
N PRO A 358 25.19 8.65 -4.18
CA PRO A 358 24.45 8.64 -5.44
C PRO A 358 23.37 9.74 -5.50
N ASP A 359 22.72 10.04 -4.37
CA ASP A 359 21.50 10.85 -4.34
C ASP A 359 21.66 12.25 -3.73
N ASN A 360 22.77 12.52 -3.04
CA ASN A 360 23.01 13.76 -2.30
C ASN A 360 21.93 14.08 -1.24
N ILE A 361 21.45 13.07 -0.51
CA ILE A 361 20.42 13.19 0.54
C ILE A 361 20.89 12.74 1.93
N SER A 362 22.15 12.33 2.08
CA SER A 362 22.72 11.93 3.37
C SER A 362 23.05 13.13 4.25
N THR A 363 23.07 12.94 5.56
CA THR A 363 23.53 13.95 6.53
C THR A 363 24.74 13.42 7.28
N TYR A 364 25.73 14.26 7.53
CA TYR A 364 26.93 13.84 8.26
C TYR A 364 27.62 15.03 8.94
N LYS A 365 28.19 14.78 10.12
CA LYS A 365 29.04 15.73 10.85
C LYS A 365 30.30 15.02 11.33
N PHE A 366 31.36 15.80 11.50
CA PHE A 366 32.53 15.39 12.28
C PHE A 366 32.96 16.53 13.20
N SER A 367 33.56 16.19 14.33
CA SER A 367 34.07 17.16 15.31
C SER A 367 35.22 16.53 16.08
N GLY A 368 36.42 17.09 15.93
CA GLY A 368 37.62 16.53 16.55
C GLY A 368 37.90 15.14 16.00
N THR A 369 37.81 14.14 16.86
CA THR A 369 38.13 12.73 16.56
C THR A 369 36.95 11.92 16.03
N ASP A 370 35.72 12.44 16.17
CA ASP A 370 34.52 11.65 16.00
C ASP A 370 33.68 12.12 14.81
N ALA A 371 32.97 11.19 14.18
CA ALA A 371 32.00 11.49 13.14
C ALA A 371 30.72 10.67 13.27
N LEU A 372 29.63 11.25 12.79
CA LEU A 372 28.33 10.59 12.65
C LEU A 372 27.84 10.82 11.23
N LEU A 373 27.56 9.74 10.51
CA LEU A 373 27.07 9.76 9.14
C LEU A 373 25.75 9.02 9.05
N ASN A 374 24.73 9.65 8.51
CA ASN A 374 23.44 9.05 8.20
C ASN A 374 23.31 8.95 6.68
N LEU A 375 23.74 7.81 6.14
CA LEU A 375 23.72 7.55 4.71
C LEU A 375 22.30 7.19 4.27
N LYS A 376 21.82 7.82 3.19
CA LYS A 376 20.46 7.65 2.65
C LYS A 376 20.51 7.58 1.13
N TRP A 377 19.74 6.68 0.53
CA TRP A 377 19.62 6.57 -0.93
C TRP A 377 18.20 6.21 -1.38
N ARG A 378 17.92 6.35 -2.67
CA ARG A 378 16.63 6.01 -3.29
C ARG A 378 16.65 4.59 -3.84
N GLY A 379 16.59 3.61 -2.95
CA GLY A 379 16.63 2.19 -3.31
C GLY A 379 15.29 1.56 -3.70
N SER A 380 14.16 2.24 -3.46
CA SER A 380 12.83 1.68 -3.70
C SER A 380 12.51 1.59 -5.19
N VAL A 381 11.94 0.46 -5.61
CA VAL A 381 11.48 0.22 -6.98
C VAL A 381 9.96 0.16 -6.98
N VAL A 382 9.36 0.95 -7.88
CA VAL A 382 7.92 0.85 -8.18
C VAL A 382 7.69 -0.49 -8.87
N PRO A 383 6.80 -1.35 -8.33
CA PRO A 383 6.53 -2.65 -8.92
C PRO A 383 6.00 -2.53 -10.35
N ASP A 384 6.40 -3.47 -11.20
CA ASP A 384 5.77 -3.68 -12.50
C ASP A 384 4.40 -4.33 -12.27
N LEU A 385 3.34 -3.54 -12.42
CA LEU A 385 1.98 -3.99 -12.12
C LEU A 385 1.51 -5.10 -13.06
N GLU A 386 1.93 -5.08 -14.33
CA GLU A 386 1.57 -6.12 -15.30
C GLU A 386 2.23 -7.45 -14.93
N GLN A 387 3.51 -7.41 -14.57
CA GLN A 387 4.23 -8.60 -14.09
C GLN A 387 3.64 -9.13 -12.78
N GLN A 388 3.31 -8.23 -11.84
CA GLN A 388 2.73 -8.58 -10.55
C GLN A 388 1.36 -9.26 -10.72
N ALA A 389 0.46 -8.67 -11.52
CA ALA A 389 -0.85 -9.23 -11.79
C ALA A 389 -0.75 -10.58 -12.52
N THR A 390 0.09 -10.67 -13.55
CA THR A 390 0.29 -11.91 -14.32
C THR A 390 0.78 -13.04 -13.43
N GLY A 391 1.81 -12.78 -12.61
CA GLY A 391 2.37 -13.78 -11.69
C GLY A 391 1.37 -14.26 -10.63
N ALA A 392 0.51 -13.38 -10.13
CA ALA A 392 -0.52 -13.76 -9.16
C ALA A 392 -1.64 -14.62 -9.77
N VAL A 393 -2.03 -14.33 -11.02
CA VAL A 393 -3.00 -15.16 -11.78
C VAL A 393 -2.41 -16.53 -12.05
N GLU A 394 -1.14 -16.61 -12.50
CA GLU A 394 -0.43 -17.88 -12.69
C GLU A 394 -0.31 -18.67 -11.39
N GLN A 395 -0.05 -18.01 -10.25
CA GLN A 395 -0.04 -18.66 -8.95
C GLN A 395 -1.40 -19.26 -8.59
N THR A 396 -2.49 -18.54 -8.92
CA THR A 396 -3.86 -19.02 -8.71
C THR A 396 -4.16 -20.24 -9.58
N GLU A 397 -3.76 -20.23 -10.85
CA GLU A 397 -3.95 -21.38 -11.75
C GLU A 397 -3.19 -22.62 -11.27
N ASN A 398 -1.97 -22.44 -10.76
CA ASN A 398 -1.14 -23.53 -10.25
C ASN A 398 -1.63 -24.05 -8.89
N GLN A 399 -2.19 -23.18 -8.05
CA GLN A 399 -2.67 -23.50 -6.71
C GLN A 399 -4.02 -22.81 -6.43
N PRO A 400 -5.12 -23.35 -6.96
CA PRO A 400 -6.43 -22.70 -6.84
C PRO A 400 -6.93 -22.72 -5.39
N ASN A 401 -7.02 -21.54 -4.79
CA ASN A 401 -7.68 -21.31 -3.50
C ASN A 401 -8.15 -19.85 -3.41
N ALA A 402 -9.03 -19.55 -2.45
CA ALA A 402 -9.61 -18.22 -2.27
C ALA A 402 -8.55 -17.14 -1.98
N SER A 403 -7.52 -17.46 -1.17
CA SER A 403 -6.42 -16.54 -0.85
C SER A 403 -5.70 -16.08 -2.13
N ASN A 404 -5.25 -17.02 -2.97
CA ASN A 404 -4.56 -16.70 -4.22
C ASN A 404 -5.46 -15.95 -5.20
N ALA A 405 -6.70 -16.43 -5.40
CA ALA A 405 -7.62 -15.84 -6.37
C ALA A 405 -8.00 -14.40 -6.04
N LEU A 406 -8.34 -14.12 -4.78
CA LEU A 406 -8.77 -12.79 -4.36
C LEU A 406 -7.58 -11.81 -4.25
N THR A 407 -6.38 -12.32 -3.93
CA THR A 407 -5.13 -11.53 -4.02
C THR A 407 -4.81 -11.18 -5.48
N ALA A 408 -4.97 -12.13 -6.40
CA ALA A 408 -4.75 -11.90 -7.83
C ALA A 408 -5.77 -10.90 -8.41
N MET A 409 -7.04 -10.99 -8.01
CA MET A 409 -8.06 -10.00 -8.35
C MET A 409 -7.62 -8.58 -7.99
N ASP A 410 -7.08 -8.37 -6.78
CA ASP A 410 -6.62 -7.06 -6.35
C ASP A 410 -5.52 -6.50 -7.26
N PHE A 411 -4.56 -7.33 -7.67
CA PHE A 411 -3.50 -6.90 -8.59
C PHE A 411 -3.99 -6.68 -10.01
N VAL A 412 -4.93 -7.48 -10.51
CA VAL A 412 -5.57 -7.25 -11.82
C VAL A 412 -6.33 -5.91 -11.81
N LEU A 413 -6.97 -5.57 -10.70
CA LEU A 413 -7.67 -4.30 -10.50
C LEU A 413 -6.74 -3.07 -10.42
N MET A 414 -5.46 -3.27 -10.14
CA MET A 414 -4.46 -2.20 -10.20
C MET A 414 -4.06 -1.84 -11.64
N LEU A 415 -4.38 -2.69 -12.62
CA LEU A 415 -4.06 -2.44 -14.02
C LEU A 415 -5.00 -1.39 -14.64
N PRO A 416 -4.48 -0.53 -15.53
CA PRO A 416 -5.33 0.27 -16.41
C PRO A 416 -6.10 -0.65 -17.36
N ASP A 417 -7.24 -0.15 -17.86
CA ASP A 417 -8.06 -0.89 -18.81
C ASP A 417 -7.26 -1.22 -20.08
N SER A 418 -7.18 -2.52 -20.39
CA SER A 418 -6.32 -3.07 -21.45
C SER A 418 -6.73 -4.51 -21.77
N ASP A 419 -6.36 -5.00 -22.95
CA ASP A 419 -6.56 -6.40 -23.34
C ASP A 419 -5.90 -7.37 -22.35
N LEU A 420 -4.77 -6.98 -21.75
CA LEU A 420 -4.10 -7.77 -20.72
C LEU A 420 -4.97 -7.89 -19.46
N LYS A 421 -5.49 -6.78 -18.94
CA LYS A 421 -6.36 -6.78 -17.75
C LYS A 421 -7.58 -7.67 -17.99
N GLU A 422 -8.23 -7.53 -19.14
CA GLU A 422 -9.40 -8.34 -19.51
C GLU A 422 -9.05 -9.83 -19.62
N SER A 423 -7.94 -10.17 -20.25
CA SER A 423 -7.46 -11.56 -20.37
C SER A 423 -7.15 -12.18 -19.01
N LEU A 424 -6.48 -11.45 -18.11
CA LEU A 424 -6.18 -11.92 -16.75
C LEU A 424 -7.45 -12.10 -15.92
N ARG A 425 -8.41 -11.19 -16.06
CA ARG A 425 -9.73 -11.28 -15.42
C ARG A 425 -10.48 -12.53 -15.88
N GLU A 426 -10.56 -12.79 -17.19
CA GLU A 426 -11.22 -13.99 -17.74
C GLU A 426 -10.60 -15.28 -17.19
N ARG A 427 -9.27 -15.35 -17.12
CA ARG A 427 -8.54 -16.49 -16.53
C ARG A 427 -8.93 -16.74 -15.08
N LEU A 428 -9.10 -15.69 -14.28
CA LEU A 428 -9.54 -15.80 -12.88
C LEU A 428 -11.01 -16.22 -12.76
N CYS A 429 -11.88 -15.73 -13.65
CA CYS A 429 -13.32 -15.98 -13.58
C CYS A 429 -13.72 -17.44 -13.81
N VAL A 430 -12.83 -18.26 -14.38
CA VAL A 430 -13.02 -19.71 -14.51
C VAL A 430 -13.11 -20.41 -13.15
N PHE A 431 -12.46 -19.88 -12.10
CA PHE A 431 -12.39 -20.54 -10.79
C PHE A 431 -13.61 -20.32 -9.88
N ASN A 432 -14.57 -19.48 -10.27
CA ASN A 432 -15.84 -19.24 -9.57
C ASN A 432 -15.69 -19.01 -8.05
N TYR A 433 -14.72 -18.18 -7.65
CA TYR A 433 -14.59 -17.66 -6.28
C TYR A 433 -15.46 -16.41 -6.08
N ASP A 434 -15.58 -15.97 -4.82
CA ASP A 434 -16.40 -14.82 -4.41
C ASP A 434 -15.66 -13.48 -4.70
N TYR A 435 -15.45 -13.23 -5.98
CA TYR A 435 -14.83 -11.99 -6.46
C TYR A 435 -15.73 -10.78 -6.19
N GLU A 436 -15.13 -9.59 -6.12
CA GLU A 436 -15.87 -8.34 -5.92
C GLU A 436 -16.92 -8.14 -7.03
N PRO A 437 -18.11 -7.59 -6.69
CA PRO A 437 -19.18 -7.36 -7.66
C PRO A 437 -18.69 -6.63 -8.92
N GLY A 438 -19.01 -7.21 -10.08
CA GLY A 438 -18.58 -6.70 -11.39
C GLY A 438 -17.22 -7.17 -11.87
N PHE A 439 -16.40 -7.83 -11.02
CA PHE A 439 -15.10 -8.36 -11.45
C PHE A 439 -15.24 -9.50 -12.46
N CYS A 440 -16.15 -10.43 -12.21
CA CYS A 440 -16.50 -11.49 -13.15
C CYS A 440 -17.88 -11.21 -13.73
N PRO A 441 -18.00 -10.41 -14.80
CA PRO A 441 -19.27 -10.27 -15.48
C PRO A 441 -19.70 -11.65 -15.96
N ARG A 442 -20.88 -12.11 -15.52
CA ARG A 442 -21.55 -13.18 -16.25
C ARG A 442 -21.98 -12.57 -17.57
N ASN A 443 -21.24 -12.84 -18.64
CA ASN A 443 -21.57 -12.43 -20.01
C ASN A 443 -22.78 -13.22 -20.56
N GLU A 444 -23.80 -13.48 -19.74
CA GLU A 444 -25.02 -14.21 -20.12
C GLU A 444 -26.24 -13.60 -19.40
N PHE A 445 -26.41 -12.28 -19.47
CA PHE A 445 -27.59 -11.59 -18.93
C PHE A 445 -28.70 -11.38 -19.98
N LEU A 446 -28.39 -11.45 -21.27
CA LEU A 446 -29.36 -11.48 -22.37
C LEU A 446 -29.88 -12.89 -22.67
N GLY A 447 -29.20 -13.91 -22.14
CA GLY A 447 -29.54 -15.33 -22.33
C GLY A 447 -28.96 -15.92 -23.62
N ALA A 448 -29.30 -17.17 -23.90
CA ALA A 448 -28.80 -17.88 -25.08
C ALA A 448 -29.47 -17.41 -26.37
N ASP A 449 -28.74 -17.52 -27.49
CA ASP A 449 -29.26 -17.31 -28.84
C ASP A 449 -30.60 -18.03 -29.07
N THR A 450 -31.55 -17.32 -29.67
CA THR A 450 -32.94 -17.80 -29.75
C THR A 450 -33.54 -17.58 -31.14
N THR A 451 -34.58 -18.36 -31.43
CA THR A 451 -35.38 -18.25 -32.65
C THR A 451 -36.84 -18.03 -32.28
N VAL A 452 -37.44 -16.95 -32.77
CA VAL A 452 -38.81 -16.54 -32.44
C VAL A 452 -39.60 -16.13 -33.69
N CYS A 453 -40.92 -16.11 -33.62
CA CYS A 453 -41.76 -15.66 -34.75
C CYS A 453 -41.63 -14.15 -34.98
N TYR A 454 -41.78 -13.73 -36.24
CA TYR A 454 -41.91 -12.31 -36.60
C TYR A 454 -42.95 -11.60 -35.71
N GLY A 455 -42.62 -10.40 -35.23
CA GLY A 455 -43.46 -9.57 -34.36
C GLY A 455 -43.47 -10.00 -32.89
N THR A 456 -42.68 -11.01 -32.49
CA THR A 456 -42.55 -11.37 -31.07
C THR A 456 -41.86 -10.24 -30.30
N LEU A 457 -42.48 -9.81 -29.20
CA LEU A 457 -41.90 -8.88 -28.24
C LEU A 457 -41.10 -9.64 -27.19
N LEU A 458 -39.83 -9.31 -27.05
CA LEU A 458 -38.91 -9.86 -26.06
C LEU A 458 -38.56 -8.77 -25.04
N ASN A 459 -38.49 -9.15 -23.77
CA ASN A 459 -38.02 -8.24 -22.71
C ASN A 459 -36.62 -8.66 -22.31
N PHE A 460 -35.69 -7.70 -22.34
CA PHE A 460 -34.32 -7.88 -21.91
C PHE A 460 -34.03 -6.98 -20.72
N GLU A 461 -33.31 -7.52 -19.75
CA GLU A 461 -32.94 -6.82 -18.51
C GLU A 461 -31.42 -6.92 -18.33
N ALA A 462 -30.77 -5.76 -18.28
CA ALA A 462 -29.37 -5.69 -17.90
C ALA A 462 -29.24 -5.76 -16.36
N PRO A 463 -28.12 -6.28 -15.83
CA PRO A 463 -27.86 -6.26 -14.39
C PRO A 463 -27.77 -4.81 -13.88
N GLU A 464 -27.99 -4.60 -12.59
CA GLU A 464 -27.95 -3.27 -11.98
C GLU A 464 -26.58 -2.57 -12.21
N ALA A 465 -26.63 -1.35 -12.75
CA ALA A 465 -25.48 -0.53 -13.11
C ALA A 465 -25.85 0.97 -13.15
N ASP A 466 -24.84 1.84 -13.22
CA ASP A 466 -25.03 3.30 -13.23
C ASP A 466 -25.51 3.83 -14.58
N SER A 467 -25.13 3.17 -15.68
CA SER A 467 -25.59 3.54 -17.02
C SER A 467 -25.66 2.34 -17.96
N TYR A 468 -26.54 2.44 -18.96
CA TYR A 468 -26.80 1.39 -19.94
C TYR A 468 -26.68 1.94 -21.36
N LEU A 469 -26.24 1.10 -22.28
CA LEU A 469 -26.26 1.36 -23.71
C LEU A 469 -26.67 0.10 -24.45
N TRP A 470 -27.75 0.19 -25.22
CA TRP A 470 -28.22 -0.91 -26.06
C TRP A 470 -27.88 -0.66 -27.53
N SER A 471 -27.77 -1.73 -28.31
CA SER A 471 -27.66 -1.68 -29.77
C SER A 471 -28.79 -0.92 -30.46
N THR A 472 -29.95 -0.81 -29.81
CA THR A 472 -31.11 0.00 -30.25
C THR A 472 -30.93 1.50 -29.99
N GLY A 473 -29.92 1.90 -29.20
CA GLY A 473 -29.69 3.27 -28.75
C GLY A 473 -30.38 3.63 -27.43
N GLU A 474 -31.13 2.70 -26.82
CA GLU A 474 -31.76 2.88 -25.51
C GLU A 474 -30.71 2.94 -24.37
N THR A 475 -31.09 3.54 -23.24
CA THR A 475 -30.22 3.71 -22.05
C THR A 475 -30.88 3.30 -20.73
N THR A 476 -31.98 2.55 -20.79
CA THR A 476 -32.69 2.03 -19.61
C THR A 476 -32.16 0.67 -19.19
N GLN A 477 -32.35 0.26 -17.94
CA GLN A 477 -31.96 -1.08 -17.46
C GLN A 477 -32.71 -2.21 -18.19
N GLN A 478 -33.97 -1.95 -18.54
CA GLN A 478 -34.82 -2.90 -19.26
C GLN A 478 -35.25 -2.30 -20.60
N ILE A 479 -35.31 -3.14 -21.63
CA ILE A 479 -35.90 -2.79 -22.93
C ILE A 479 -36.89 -3.86 -23.38
N THR A 480 -37.86 -3.43 -24.18
CA THR A 480 -38.71 -4.34 -24.96
C THR A 480 -38.29 -4.24 -26.42
N PHE A 481 -37.96 -5.38 -27.03
CA PHE A 481 -37.49 -5.48 -28.41
C PHE A 481 -38.49 -6.26 -29.28
N GLU A 482 -38.90 -5.70 -30.41
CA GLU A 482 -39.77 -6.36 -31.38
C GLU A 482 -38.94 -7.04 -32.49
N THR A 483 -39.12 -8.35 -32.65
CA THR A 483 -38.34 -9.13 -33.62
C THR A 483 -38.95 -9.04 -35.03
N ILE A 484 -38.43 -8.16 -35.87
CA ILE A 484 -38.90 -7.97 -37.26
C ILE A 484 -37.97 -8.60 -38.33
N SER A 485 -36.74 -8.92 -37.96
CA SER A 485 -35.75 -9.59 -38.80
C SER A 485 -34.67 -10.24 -37.94
N ASP A 486 -33.83 -11.08 -38.53
CA ASP A 486 -32.62 -11.58 -37.89
C ASP A 486 -31.79 -10.39 -37.39
N THR A 487 -31.50 -10.37 -36.08
CA THR A 487 -30.86 -9.24 -35.43
C THR A 487 -29.84 -9.73 -34.41
N LEU A 488 -28.70 -9.05 -34.35
CA LEU A 488 -27.73 -9.18 -33.27
C LEU A 488 -27.98 -8.04 -32.27
N LEU A 489 -28.55 -8.38 -31.12
CA LEU A 489 -28.80 -7.42 -30.05
C LEU A 489 -27.64 -7.47 -29.06
N TRP A 490 -27.07 -6.31 -28.72
CA TRP A 490 -26.10 -6.20 -27.64
C TRP A 490 -26.51 -5.15 -26.62
N ALA A 491 -26.00 -5.31 -25.40
CA ALA A 491 -26.19 -4.41 -24.28
C ALA A 491 -24.87 -4.21 -23.53
N GLN A 492 -24.66 -3.00 -23.04
CA GLN A 492 -23.53 -2.62 -22.20
C GLN A 492 -24.05 -1.95 -20.93
N ALA A 493 -23.52 -2.34 -19.78
CA ALA A 493 -23.84 -1.78 -18.47
C ALA A 493 -22.55 -1.30 -17.81
N SER A 494 -22.46 -0.02 -17.44
CA SER A 494 -21.27 0.58 -16.81
C SER A 494 -21.46 0.76 -15.32
N LEU A 495 -20.52 0.26 -14.53
CA LEU A 495 -20.52 0.26 -13.07
C LEU A 495 -19.64 1.40 -12.52
N ASN A 496 -19.95 1.86 -11.31
CA ASN A 496 -19.29 2.96 -10.61
C ASN A 496 -17.80 2.71 -10.30
N ASN A 497 -17.40 1.44 -10.28
CA ASN A 497 -16.02 1.01 -10.08
C ASN A 497 -15.20 0.98 -11.40
N GLY A 498 -15.78 1.47 -12.50
CA GLY A 498 -15.12 1.57 -13.80
C GLY A 498 -15.26 0.32 -14.68
N PHE A 499 -15.88 -0.75 -14.18
CA PHE A 499 -16.13 -1.93 -15.01
C PHE A 499 -17.30 -1.74 -15.97
N MET A 500 -17.23 -2.44 -17.09
CA MET A 500 -18.35 -2.60 -18.02
C MET A 500 -18.69 -4.08 -18.14
N MET A 501 -19.99 -4.38 -18.09
CA MET A 501 -20.55 -5.67 -18.48
C MET A 501 -21.12 -5.53 -19.88
N ALA A 502 -20.84 -6.47 -20.76
CA ALA A 502 -21.43 -6.49 -22.09
C ALA A 502 -21.88 -7.90 -22.43
N ASP A 503 -23.00 -8.00 -23.12
CA ASP A 503 -23.55 -9.27 -23.59
C ASP A 503 -24.20 -9.06 -24.96
N THR A 504 -24.23 -10.12 -25.75
CA THR A 504 -24.76 -10.17 -27.10
C THR A 504 -25.62 -11.42 -27.28
N ILE A 505 -26.80 -11.25 -27.86
CA ILE A 505 -27.71 -12.34 -28.24
C ILE A 505 -28.03 -12.26 -29.74
N ALA A 506 -27.92 -13.40 -30.42
CA ALA A 506 -28.44 -13.55 -31.78
C ALA A 506 -29.91 -13.98 -31.75
N ILE A 507 -30.78 -13.18 -32.37
CA ILE A 507 -32.21 -13.44 -32.47
C ILE A 507 -32.54 -13.74 -33.93
N SER A 508 -32.95 -14.97 -34.22
CA SER A 508 -33.42 -15.36 -35.56
C SER A 508 -34.94 -15.23 -35.65
N SER A 509 -35.43 -14.61 -36.72
CA SER A 509 -36.86 -14.37 -36.96
C SER A 509 -37.44 -15.41 -37.91
N ILE A 510 -38.47 -16.13 -37.47
CA ILE A 510 -39.27 -16.99 -38.34
C ILE A 510 -40.27 -16.09 -39.08
N ALA A 511 -40.07 -15.95 -40.40
CA ALA A 511 -40.95 -15.20 -41.27
C ALA A 511 -42.39 -15.76 -41.23
N LEU A 512 -43.37 -14.86 -41.38
CA LEU A 512 -44.76 -15.26 -41.55
C LEU A 512 -44.91 -16.10 -42.84
N PRO A 513 -45.79 -17.12 -42.84
CA PRO A 513 -46.04 -17.90 -44.05
C PRO A 513 -46.55 -16.99 -45.17
N GLU A 514 -45.98 -17.13 -46.37
CA GLU A 514 -46.47 -16.42 -47.55
C GLU A 514 -47.83 -16.99 -47.95
N VAL A 515 -48.90 -16.19 -47.80
CA VAL A 515 -50.23 -16.55 -48.30
C VAL A 515 -50.25 -16.31 -49.80
N MET A 516 -50.05 -17.37 -50.58
CA MET A 516 -50.25 -17.32 -52.03
C MET A 516 -51.71 -17.63 -52.38
N ILE A 517 -52.46 -16.60 -52.79
CA ILE A 517 -53.76 -16.79 -53.42
C ILE A 517 -53.51 -17.14 -54.90
N SER A 518 -53.58 -18.41 -55.25
CA SER A 518 -53.62 -18.83 -56.65
C SER A 518 -55.06 -18.80 -57.15
N THR A 519 -55.35 -17.98 -58.15
CA THR A 519 -56.61 -18.08 -58.89
C THR A 519 -56.40 -19.08 -60.04
N GLU A 520 -56.67 -20.35 -59.79
CA GLU A 520 -57.02 -21.27 -60.87
C GLU A 520 -58.34 -20.78 -61.48
N THR A 521 -58.34 -20.63 -62.79
CA THR A 521 -59.41 -20.12 -63.63
C THR A 521 -60.77 -20.80 -63.37
N ASP A 522 -61.76 -20.06 -62.89
CA ASP A 522 -63.06 -19.89 -63.56
C ASP A 522 -63.92 -18.86 -62.82
N THR A 523 -64.75 -18.15 -63.58
CA THR A 523 -65.72 -17.12 -63.15
C THR A 523 -66.40 -17.41 -61.81
N ILE A 524 -66.24 -16.53 -60.82
CA ILE A 524 -66.93 -16.60 -59.51
C ILE A 524 -68.39 -16.17 -59.69
N GLY A 525 -69.34 -17.09 -59.47
CA GLY A 525 -70.77 -16.78 -59.39
C GLY A 525 -71.16 -16.18 -58.03
N PRO A 526 -72.32 -15.50 -57.90
CA PRO A 526 -72.72 -14.77 -56.69
C PRO A 526 -72.97 -15.63 -55.43
N VAL A 527 -72.60 -16.91 -55.43
CA VAL A 527 -72.79 -17.86 -54.32
C VAL A 527 -71.55 -18.70 -53.99
N ASP A 528 -70.41 -18.50 -54.66
CA ASP A 528 -69.21 -19.28 -54.39
C ASP A 528 -68.42 -18.71 -53.21
N GLN A 529 -67.99 -19.59 -52.28
CA GLN A 529 -67.05 -19.24 -51.20
C GLN A 529 -65.63 -19.63 -51.60
N ALA A 530 -64.73 -18.65 -51.59
CA ALA A 530 -63.29 -18.90 -51.68
C ALA A 530 -62.81 -19.56 -50.37
N VAL A 531 -62.13 -20.69 -50.47
CA VAL A 531 -61.45 -21.34 -49.34
C VAL A 531 -60.01 -20.85 -49.33
N LEU A 532 -59.59 -20.19 -48.24
CA LEU A 532 -58.17 -20.02 -47.91
C LEU A 532 -57.62 -21.40 -47.55
N VAL A 533 -56.64 -21.88 -48.31
CA VAL A 533 -55.83 -23.05 -47.93
C VAL A 533 -54.51 -22.54 -47.37
#